data_AF-A0A2M7RQB7-F1
#
_entry.id   AF-A0A2M7RQB7-F1
#
_cell.length_a   1.000
_cell.length_b   1.000
_cell.length_c   1.000
_cell.angle_alpha   90.00
_cell.angle_beta   90.00
_cell.angle_gamma   90.00
#
_symmetry.space_group_name_H-M   'P 1'
#
loop_
_entity.id
_entity.type
_entity.pdbx_description
1 polymer ?
#
loop_
_entity_poly.entity_id
_entity_poly.type
_entity_poly.pdbx_seq_one_letter_code
_entity_poly.pdbx_strand_id
1 'polypeptide(L)'
;MVIIILGSKSDLNLAKEIIKNLQFFKIEYRLHIASAHKNPEYVLGLLKKYEAEGKEKIYICVAGRSNALGGVVDAQILSPVINCPPYSEKFAGLDILSSLRMPSGVCSMTVLEPEQAVLAAAKILALKDEEIRNRIKLYRKEYKDMMVRENGKLSESSII
;
A
#
# COMPACT_ATOMS: atom_id res chain seq x y z
N MET A 1 -7.65 -2.45 9.91
CA MET A 1 -6.37 -1.73 10.12
C MET A 1 -5.42 -2.05 8.98
N VAL A 2 -4.31 -1.31 8.84
CA VAL A 2 -3.27 -1.58 7.83
C VAL A 2 -1.93 -1.84 8.49
N ILE A 3 -1.30 -2.97 8.16
CA ILE A 3 0.05 -3.31 8.62
C ILE A 3 1.03 -3.00 7.49
N ILE A 4 1.89 -2.01 7.70
CA ILE A 4 2.92 -1.61 6.74
C ILE A 4 4.21 -2.34 7.11
N ILE A 5 4.78 -3.09 6.18
CA ILE A 5 6.06 -3.79 6.38
C ILE A 5 7.05 -3.30 5.32
N LEU A 6 8.14 -2.70 5.79
CA LEU A 6 9.24 -2.23 4.95
C LEU A 6 10.36 -3.27 4.94
N GLY A 7 10.87 -3.60 3.75
CA GLY A 7 12.03 -4.48 3.60
C GLY A 7 13.33 -3.83 4.07
N SER A 8 13.38 -2.50 4.11
CA SER A 8 14.55 -1.72 4.51
C SER A 8 14.17 -0.38 5.15
N LYS A 9 15.06 0.16 5.99
CA LYS A 9 14.95 1.53 6.52
C LYS A 9 15.00 2.60 5.42
N SER A 10 15.62 2.29 4.27
CA SER A 10 15.65 3.21 3.12
C SER A 10 14.26 3.55 2.60
N ASP A 11 13.27 2.70 2.86
CA ASP A 11 11.92 2.82 2.29
C ASP A 11 11.00 3.71 3.15
N LEU A 12 11.54 4.33 4.20
CA LEU A 12 10.80 5.18 5.14
C LEU A 12 10.14 6.39 4.47
N ASN A 13 10.73 6.96 3.42
CA ASN A 13 10.12 8.11 2.75
C ASN A 13 8.81 7.74 2.07
N LEU A 14 8.78 6.60 1.37
CA LEU A 14 7.56 6.05 0.78
C LEU A 14 6.54 5.69 1.88
N ALA A 15 7.00 5.12 3.00
CA ALA A 15 6.13 4.81 4.14
C ALA A 15 5.44 6.05 4.73
N LYS A 16 6.10 7.22 4.75
CA LYS A 16 5.49 8.47 5.22
C LYS A 16 4.30 8.88 4.33
N GLU A 17 4.40 8.68 3.02
CA GLU A 17 3.30 8.96 2.10
C GLU A 17 2.13 7.99 2.30
N ILE A 18 2.41 6.71 2.51
CA ILE A 18 1.39 5.72 2.90
C ILE A 18 0.69 6.17 4.19
N ILE A 19 1.46 6.52 5.22
CA ILE A 19 0.93 6.95 6.53
C ILE A 19 0.06 8.20 6.39
N LYS A 20 0.52 9.21 5.66
CA LYS A 20 -0.25 10.44 5.40
C LYS A 20 -1.62 10.13 4.81
N ASN A 21 -1.68 9.25 3.83
CA ASN A 21 -2.94 8.85 3.20
C ASN A 21 -3.81 8.01 4.17
N LEU A 22 -3.22 7.11 4.96
CA LEU A 22 -3.98 6.34 5.96
C LEU A 22 -4.62 7.25 7.01
N GLN A 23 -3.91 8.30 7.43
CA GLN A 23 -4.43 9.31 8.35
C GLN A 23 -5.63 10.06 7.76
N PHE A 24 -5.59 10.42 6.46
CA PHE A 24 -6.72 11.04 5.77
C PHE A 24 -7.97 10.14 5.82
N PHE A 25 -7.81 8.84 5.51
CA PHE A 25 -8.92 7.88 5.57
C PHE A 25 -9.27 7.43 7.00
N LYS A 26 -8.56 7.94 8.02
CA LYS A 26 -8.69 7.55 9.43
C LYS A 26 -8.55 6.05 9.68
N ILE A 27 -7.68 5.39 8.90
CA ILE A 27 -7.42 3.96 9.03
C ILE A 27 -6.31 3.76 10.06
N GLU A 28 -6.58 2.97 11.11
CA GLU A 28 -5.55 2.56 12.06
C GLU A 28 -4.43 1.79 11.34
N TYR A 29 -3.17 2.08 11.69
CA TYR A 29 -2.02 1.42 11.10
C TYR A 29 -0.93 1.04 12.10
N ARG A 30 -0.04 0.15 11.67
CA ARG A 30 1.24 -0.18 12.32
C ARG A 30 2.34 -0.23 11.27
N LEU A 31 3.55 0.20 11.62
CA LEU A 31 4.70 0.23 10.73
C LEU A 31 5.81 -0.66 11.30
N HIS A 32 6.39 -1.51 10.45
CA HIS A 32 7.51 -2.38 10.79
C HIS A 32 8.60 -2.30 9.73
N ILE A 33 9.85 -2.48 10.16
CA ILE A 33 10.97 -2.78 9.26
C ILE A 33 11.32 -4.26 9.47
N ALA A 34 11.07 -5.08 8.46
CA ALA A 34 11.29 -6.51 8.50
C ALA A 34 11.66 -7.01 7.10
N SER A 35 12.80 -7.70 6.99
CA SER A 35 13.33 -8.14 5.70
C SER A 35 13.17 -9.64 5.53
N ALA A 36 12.41 -10.06 4.50
CA ALA A 36 12.27 -11.48 4.17
C ALA A 36 13.60 -12.16 3.81
N HIS A 37 14.54 -11.43 3.22
CA HIS A 37 15.86 -11.97 2.88
C HIS A 37 16.82 -12.07 4.07
N LYS A 38 16.79 -11.08 4.97
CA LYS A 38 17.81 -10.94 6.03
C LYS A 38 17.36 -11.51 7.37
N ASN A 39 16.05 -11.52 7.62
CA ASN A 39 15.48 -12.00 8.88
C ASN A 39 14.04 -12.53 8.66
N PRO A 40 13.88 -13.65 7.93
CA PRO A 40 12.57 -14.22 7.64
C PRO A 40 11.83 -14.66 8.91
N GLU A 41 12.52 -15.18 9.92
CA GLU A 41 11.91 -15.63 11.17
C GLU A 41 11.17 -14.49 11.89
N TYR A 42 11.75 -13.29 11.91
CA TYR A 42 11.11 -12.12 12.47
C TYR A 42 9.83 -11.73 11.71
N VAL A 43 9.86 -11.79 10.36
CA VAL A 43 8.67 -11.58 9.53
C VAL A 43 7.57 -12.57 9.93
N LEU A 44 7.88 -13.86 9.96
CA LEU A 44 6.91 -14.91 10.31
C LEU A 44 6.35 -14.73 11.74
N GLY A 45 7.21 -14.39 12.70
CA GLY A 45 6.79 -14.11 14.07
C GLY A 45 5.85 -12.90 14.17
N LEU A 46 6.10 -11.85 13.38
CA LEU A 46 5.24 -10.68 13.29
C LEU A 46 3.86 -11.04 12.72
N LEU A 47 3.81 -11.82 11.63
CA LEU A 47 2.57 -12.22 10.99
C LEU A 47 1.70 -13.05 11.93
N LYS A 48 2.29 -14.03 12.64
CA LYS A 48 1.56 -14.87 13.62
C LYS A 48 0.86 -14.03 14.69
N LYS A 49 1.51 -12.98 15.19
CA LYS A 49 0.91 -12.08 16.19
C LYS A 49 -0.33 -11.39 15.66
N TYR A 50 -0.21 -10.75 14.49
CA TYR A 50 -1.34 -10.05 13.89
C TYR A 50 -2.47 -10.99 13.48
N GLU A 51 -2.16 -12.17 12.95
CA GLU A 51 -3.15 -13.20 12.60
C GLU A 51 -3.97 -13.67 13.81
N ALA A 52 -3.42 -13.62 15.02
CA ALA A 52 -4.13 -13.95 16.25
C ALA A 52 -5.09 -12.84 16.77
N GLU A 53 -4.99 -11.60 16.31
CA GLU A 53 -5.74 -10.45 16.87
C GLU A 53 -7.22 -10.37 16.46
N GLY A 54 -7.71 -11.27 15.59
CA GLY A 54 -9.13 -11.36 15.19
C GLY A 54 -9.73 -10.15 14.45
N LYS A 55 -8.93 -9.11 14.19
CA LYS A 55 -9.35 -7.85 13.57
C LYS A 55 -9.11 -7.84 12.06
N GLU A 56 -10.02 -7.23 11.28
CA GLU A 56 -9.80 -7.03 9.84
C GLU A 56 -8.52 -6.23 9.59
N LYS A 57 -7.66 -6.77 8.73
CA LYS A 57 -6.38 -6.16 8.40
C LYS A 57 -6.03 -6.35 6.93
N ILE A 58 -5.17 -5.46 6.45
CA ILE A 58 -4.57 -5.51 5.12
C ILE A 58 -3.09 -5.23 5.31
N TYR A 59 -2.25 -5.92 4.56
CA TYR A 59 -0.81 -5.71 4.60
C TYR A 59 -0.38 -4.88 3.41
N ILE A 60 0.42 -3.84 3.65
CA ILE A 60 1.12 -3.11 2.60
C ILE A 60 2.61 -3.41 2.74
N CYS A 61 3.15 -4.15 1.78
CA CYS A 61 4.56 -4.54 1.73
C CYS A 61 5.32 -3.58 0.82
N VAL A 62 6.38 -2.98 1.35
CA VAL A 62 7.25 -2.06 0.62
C VAL A 62 8.63 -2.69 0.55
N ALA A 63 9.01 -3.21 -0.61
CA ALA A 63 10.34 -3.73 -0.87
C ALA A 63 10.70 -3.52 -2.34
N GLY A 64 11.88 -2.98 -2.60
CA GLY A 64 12.41 -2.79 -3.95
C GLY A 64 13.29 -3.97 -4.40
N ARG A 65 13.82 -3.86 -5.63
CA ARG A 65 14.68 -4.89 -6.26
C ARG A 65 13.94 -6.22 -6.39
N SER A 66 14.54 -7.32 -5.96
CA SER A 66 13.85 -8.60 -5.80
C SER A 66 12.91 -8.53 -4.59
N ASN A 67 11.65 -8.19 -4.81
CA ASN A 67 10.63 -8.15 -3.75
C ASN A 67 10.20 -9.57 -3.35
N ALA A 68 10.91 -10.18 -2.41
CA ALA A 68 10.45 -11.40 -1.75
C ALA A 68 9.43 -11.14 -0.63
N LEU A 69 9.44 -9.94 -0.04
CA LEU A 69 8.64 -9.63 1.14
C LEU A 69 7.15 -9.80 0.88
N GLY A 70 6.66 -9.26 -0.24
CA GLY A 70 5.25 -9.36 -0.64
C GLY A 70 4.75 -10.79 -0.74
N GLY A 71 5.42 -11.60 -1.55
CA GLY A 71 5.05 -12.99 -1.76
C GLY A 71 5.19 -13.84 -0.50
N VAL A 72 6.22 -13.62 0.32
CA VAL A 72 6.39 -14.33 1.60
C VAL A 72 5.29 -13.97 2.58
N VAL A 73 4.91 -12.69 2.67
CA VAL A 73 3.81 -12.28 3.57
C VAL A 73 2.50 -12.91 3.12
N ASP A 74 2.17 -12.81 1.83
CA ASP A 74 0.92 -13.33 1.26
C ASP A 74 0.79 -14.85 1.41
N ALA A 75 1.87 -15.59 1.18
CA ALA A 75 1.90 -17.04 1.34
C ALA A 75 1.71 -17.54 2.78
N GLN A 76 1.68 -16.65 3.79
CA GLN A 76 1.66 -17.02 5.20
C GLN A 76 0.40 -16.57 5.94
N ILE A 77 -0.51 -15.86 5.28
CA ILE A 77 -1.71 -15.28 5.89
C ILE A 77 -2.93 -15.43 4.98
N LEU A 78 -4.11 -15.14 5.51
CA LEU A 78 -5.36 -15.12 4.74
C LEU A 78 -5.81 -13.71 4.38
N SER A 79 -5.21 -12.70 5.01
CA SER A 79 -5.55 -11.30 4.80
C SER A 79 -4.95 -10.78 3.48
N PRO A 80 -5.60 -9.83 2.78
CA PRO A 80 -5.07 -9.28 1.54
C PRO A 80 -3.70 -8.62 1.71
N VAL A 81 -2.82 -8.84 0.74
CA VAL A 81 -1.50 -8.20 0.64
C VAL A 81 -1.42 -7.28 -0.58
N ILE A 82 -0.91 -6.07 -0.37
CA ILE A 82 -0.63 -5.09 -1.42
C ILE A 82 0.87 -4.79 -1.42
N ASN A 83 1.54 -5.11 -2.52
CA ASN A 83 2.88 -4.64 -2.83
C ASN A 83 2.80 -3.18 -3.28
N CYS A 84 3.56 -2.32 -2.61
CA CYS A 84 3.82 -0.94 -3.01
C CYS A 84 5.34 -0.76 -3.09
N PRO A 85 6.00 -1.32 -4.13
CA PRO A 85 7.45 -1.30 -4.22
C PRO A 85 7.95 0.12 -4.53
N PRO A 86 9.07 0.57 -3.95
CA PRO A 86 9.71 1.80 -4.35
C PRO A 86 10.19 1.66 -5.80
N TYR A 87 9.53 2.37 -6.71
CA TYR A 87 9.85 2.32 -8.13
C TYR A 87 11.28 2.81 -8.40
N SER A 88 11.96 2.15 -9.34
CA SER A 88 13.31 2.52 -9.78
C SER A 88 13.43 2.30 -11.28
N GLU A 89 13.99 3.27 -11.99
CA GLU A 89 14.29 3.13 -13.42
C GLU A 89 15.54 2.29 -13.71
N LYS A 90 16.28 1.89 -12.66
CA LYS A 90 17.42 0.98 -12.82
C LYS A 90 16.95 -0.34 -13.44
N PHE A 91 17.82 -0.94 -14.25
CA PHE A 91 17.50 -2.16 -14.99
C PHE A 91 16.18 -2.05 -15.79
N ALA A 92 15.92 -0.87 -16.38
CA ALA A 92 14.71 -0.58 -17.14
C ALA A 92 13.40 -0.82 -16.36
N GLY A 93 13.41 -0.67 -15.04
CA GLY A 93 12.24 -0.89 -14.19
C GLY A 93 11.85 -2.36 -14.03
N LEU A 94 12.67 -3.31 -14.50
CA LEU A 94 12.36 -4.74 -14.49
C LEU A 94 12.19 -5.32 -13.08
N ASP A 95 12.73 -4.65 -12.06
CA ASP A 95 12.54 -5.00 -10.65
C ASP A 95 11.05 -5.13 -10.28
N ILE A 96 10.14 -4.43 -10.97
CA ILE A 96 8.70 -4.54 -10.72
C ILE A 96 8.14 -5.94 -10.97
N LEU A 97 8.77 -6.71 -11.85
CA LEU A 97 8.35 -8.08 -12.17
C LEU A 97 8.40 -8.99 -10.94
N SER A 98 9.28 -8.69 -9.98
CA SER A 98 9.36 -9.40 -8.70
C SER A 98 8.11 -9.22 -7.83
N SER A 99 7.33 -8.15 -8.04
CA SER A 99 6.06 -7.91 -7.37
C SER A 99 4.86 -8.42 -8.18
N LEU A 100 4.98 -8.46 -9.52
CA LEU A 100 3.88 -8.82 -10.42
C LEU A 100 3.76 -10.32 -10.66
N ARG A 101 4.88 -11.06 -10.76
CA ARG A 101 4.88 -12.48 -11.15
C ARG A 101 4.99 -13.38 -9.93
N MET A 102 3.85 -13.71 -9.34
CA MET A 102 3.76 -14.67 -8.24
C MET A 102 3.59 -16.11 -8.74
N PRO A 103 4.12 -17.12 -8.01
CA PRO A 103 3.82 -18.53 -8.27
C PRO A 103 2.36 -18.87 -7.91
N SER A 104 1.87 -20.01 -8.40
CA SER A 104 0.52 -20.49 -8.10
C SER A 104 0.30 -20.65 -6.58
N GLY A 105 -0.87 -20.21 -6.10
CA GLY A 105 -1.22 -20.26 -4.68
C GLY A 105 -0.80 -19.02 -3.86
N VAL A 106 -0.10 -18.06 -4.48
CA VAL A 106 0.28 -16.78 -3.87
C VAL A 106 -0.23 -15.65 -4.76
N CYS A 107 -0.95 -14.68 -4.19
CA CYS A 107 -1.67 -13.63 -4.90
C CYS A 107 -1.51 -12.25 -4.23
N SER A 108 -0.26 -11.79 -4.09
CA SER A 108 -0.01 -10.42 -3.67
C SER A 108 -0.38 -9.42 -4.78
N MET A 109 -1.31 -8.51 -4.50
CA MET A 109 -1.72 -7.45 -5.42
C MET A 109 -0.61 -6.41 -5.54
N THR A 110 -0.41 -5.78 -6.69
CA THR A 110 0.60 -4.73 -6.85
C THR A 110 -0.03 -3.40 -7.20
N VAL A 111 0.28 -2.36 -6.41
CA VAL A 111 -0.14 -0.98 -6.63
C VAL A 111 1.07 -0.07 -6.42
N LEU A 112 1.50 0.60 -7.49
CA LEU A 112 2.76 1.34 -7.50
C LEU A 112 2.74 2.57 -6.58
N GLU A 113 1.68 3.37 -6.70
CA GLU A 113 1.63 4.66 -6.02
C GLU A 113 1.16 4.52 -4.56
N PRO A 114 1.85 5.12 -3.57
CA PRO A 114 1.50 5.04 -2.15
C PRO A 114 0.06 5.44 -1.84
N GLU A 115 -0.41 6.53 -2.45
CA GLU A 115 -1.79 7.01 -2.33
C GLU A 115 -2.79 5.95 -2.83
N GLN A 116 -2.50 5.35 -3.99
CA GLN A 116 -3.38 4.36 -4.60
C GLN A 116 -3.38 3.04 -3.82
N ALA A 117 -2.24 2.63 -3.26
CA ALA A 117 -2.14 1.45 -2.40
C ALA A 117 -3.02 1.62 -1.14
N VAL A 118 -3.00 2.81 -0.55
CA VAL A 118 -3.89 3.14 0.58
C VAL A 118 -5.35 3.21 0.14
N LEU A 119 -5.67 3.82 -1.00
CA LEU A 119 -7.03 3.85 -1.52
C LEU A 119 -7.57 2.44 -1.81
N ALA A 120 -6.73 1.53 -2.31
CA ALA A 120 -7.08 0.13 -2.52
C ALA A 120 -7.39 -0.56 -1.18
N ALA A 121 -6.52 -0.39 -0.18
CA ALA A 121 -6.75 -0.89 1.18
C ALA A 121 -8.05 -0.31 1.79
N ALA A 122 -8.28 1.00 1.65
CA ALA A 122 -9.48 1.66 2.12
C ALA A 122 -10.74 1.07 1.47
N LYS A 123 -10.74 0.85 0.15
CA LYS A 123 -11.88 0.25 -0.56
C LYS A 123 -12.20 -1.16 -0.09
N ILE A 124 -11.18 -1.98 0.21
CA ILE A 124 -11.36 -3.32 0.75
C ILE A 124 -11.98 -3.25 2.15
N LEU A 125 -11.45 -2.40 3.05
CA LEU A 125 -12.01 -2.22 4.40
C LEU A 125 -13.44 -1.65 4.37
N ALA A 126 -13.73 -0.74 3.43
CA ALA A 126 -15.03 -0.12 3.25
C ALA A 126 -16.17 -1.10 2.84
N LEU A 127 -15.84 -2.35 2.51
CA LEU A 127 -16.84 -3.40 2.37
C LEU A 127 -17.56 -3.67 3.70
N LYS A 128 -16.87 -3.50 4.83
CA LYS A 128 -17.39 -3.72 6.19
C LYS A 128 -17.44 -2.46 7.06
N ASP A 129 -16.79 -1.37 6.65
CA ASP A 129 -16.70 -0.12 7.41
C ASP A 129 -17.33 1.06 6.65
N GLU A 130 -18.50 1.52 7.12
CA GLU A 130 -19.23 2.63 6.50
C GLU A 130 -18.55 3.99 6.70
N GLU A 131 -17.77 4.19 7.77
CA GLU A 131 -17.02 5.43 7.96
C GLU A 131 -15.94 5.55 6.88
N ILE A 132 -15.14 4.48 6.67
CA ILE A 132 -14.13 4.44 5.60
C ILE A 132 -14.80 4.64 4.24
N ARG A 133 -15.97 4.02 4.00
CA ARG A 133 -16.74 4.21 2.76
C ARG A 133 -17.07 5.68 2.51
N ASN A 134 -17.51 6.41 3.54
CA ASN A 134 -17.82 7.83 3.42
C ASN A 134 -16.57 8.69 3.22
N ARG A 135 -15.42 8.32 3.80
CA ARG A 135 -14.12 8.97 3.53
C ARG A 135 -13.70 8.81 2.07
N ILE A 136 -13.94 7.64 1.46
CA ILE A 136 -13.68 7.42 0.03
C ILE A 136 -14.58 8.30 -0.85
N LYS A 137 -15.87 8.46 -0.49
CA LYS A 137 -16.78 9.39 -1.21
C LYS A 137 -16.28 10.83 -1.13
N LEU A 138 -15.85 11.27 0.06
CA LEU A 138 -15.28 12.61 0.27
C LEU A 138 -14.01 12.82 -0.57
N TYR A 139 -13.05 11.89 -0.49
CA TYR A 139 -11.83 11.92 -1.29
C TYR A 139 -12.12 12.09 -2.79
N ARG A 140 -13.05 11.30 -3.33
CA ARG A 140 -13.44 11.39 -4.74
C ARG A 140 -14.07 12.73 -5.10
N LYS A 141 -14.87 13.30 -4.19
CA LYS A 141 -15.48 14.62 -4.39
C LYS A 141 -14.40 15.70 -4.41
N GLU A 142 -13.52 15.73 -3.41
CA GLU A 142 -12.43 16.70 -3.32
C GLU A 142 -11.50 16.64 -4.55
N TYR A 143 -11.20 15.44 -5.05
CA TYR A 143 -10.42 15.26 -6.27
C TYR A 143 -11.11 15.84 -7.51
N LYS A 144 -12.42 15.59 -7.69
CA LYS A 144 -13.20 16.19 -8.79
C LYS A 144 -13.25 17.71 -8.69
N ASP A 145 -13.49 18.24 -7.49
CA ASP A 145 -13.56 19.68 -7.23
C ASP A 145 -12.20 20.36 -7.45
N MET A 146 -11.09 19.66 -7.18
CA MET A 146 -9.74 20.11 -7.53
C MET A 146 -9.56 20.23 -9.05
N MET A 147 -9.90 19.19 -9.82
CA MET A 147 -9.76 19.21 -11.27
C MET A 147 -10.60 20.32 -11.93
N VAL A 148 -11.82 20.56 -11.45
CA VAL A 148 -12.68 21.65 -11.95
C VAL A 148 -12.02 23.01 -11.70
N ARG A 149 -11.45 23.22 -10.51
CA ARG A 149 -10.73 24.47 -10.16
C ARG A 149 -9.48 24.66 -11.01
N GLU A 150 -8.71 23.61 -11.28
CA GLU A 150 -7.53 23.67 -12.14
C GLU A 150 -7.90 24.03 -13.59
N ASN A 151 -8.98 23.46 -14.12
CA ASN A 151 -9.50 23.83 -15.45
C ASN A 151 -9.94 25.31 -15.52
N GLY A 152 -10.59 25.82 -14.48
CA GLY A 152 -10.96 27.24 -14.39
C GLY A 152 -9.74 28.15 -14.45
N LYS A 153 -8.68 27.82 -13.68
CA LYS A 153 -7.42 28.58 -13.71
C LYS A 153 -6.74 28.55 -15.07
N LEU A 154 -6.77 27.42 -15.78
CA LEU A 154 -6.22 27.29 -17.14
C LEU A 154 -6.97 28.19 -18.13
N SER A 155 -8.30 28.28 -18.02
CA SER A 155 -9.11 29.17 -18.87
C SER A 155 -8.85 30.66 -18.62
N GLU A 156 -8.46 31.03 -17.39
CA GLU A 156 -8.13 32.41 -17.01
C GLU A 156 -6.68 32.81 -17.34
N SER A 157 -5.78 31.85 -17.53
CA SER A 157 -4.34 32.11 -17.71
C SER A 157 -3.88 32.23 -19.17
N SER A 158 -4.79 32.19 -20.15
CA SER A 158 -4.48 32.36 -21.59
C SER A 158 -3.31 31.49 -22.09
N ILE A 159 -3.17 30.28 -21.54
CA ILE A 159 -2.17 29.28 -22.01
C ILE A 159 -2.75 28.44 -23.17
N ILE A 160 -3.98 28.71 -23.59
CA ILE A 160 -4.64 28.13 -24.78
C ILE A 160 -5.27 29.25 -25.58
#